data_AF-A0A924FLC4-F1
#
_entry.id   AF-A0A924FLC4-F1
#
_cell.length_a   1.000
_cell.length_b   1.000
_cell.length_c   1.000
_cell.angle_alpha   90.00
_cell.angle_beta   90.00
_cell.angle_gamma   90.00
#
_symmetry.space_group_name_H-M   'P 1'
#
loop_
_entity.id
_entity.type
_entity.pdbx_description
1 polymer ?
#
loop_
_entity_poly.entity_id
_entity_poly.type
_entity_poly.pdbx_seq_one_letter_code
_entity_poly.pdbx_strand_id
1 'polypeptide(L)' 'VRLVIALARTLNLETVAEGIETAAHVEELRRMGCFIGQGYFFSPPVSADDAALMLAPLQAFLVNESGSVF' A
#
# COMPACT_ATOMS: atom_id res chain seq x y z
N VAL A 1 -12.96 -11.82 2.58
CA VAL A 1 -12.29 -10.58 3.03
C VAL A 1 -12.46 -10.34 4.53
N ARG A 2 -13.65 -10.04 5.08
CA ARG A 2 -13.86 -9.75 6.54
C ARG A 2 -13.24 -10.76 7.52
N LEU A 3 -13.44 -12.07 7.29
CA LEU A 3 -12.89 -13.12 8.17
C LEU A 3 -11.35 -13.10 8.20
N VAL A 4 -10.71 -12.88 7.04
CA VAL A 4 -9.26 -12.82 6.93
C VAL A 4 -8.71 -11.60 7.66
N ILE A 5 -9.36 -10.44 7.51
CA ILE A 5 -8.97 -9.22 8.23
C ILE A 5 -9.14 -9.41 9.74
N ALA A 6 -10.24 -10.02 10.20
CA ALA A 6 -10.44 -10.31 11.61
C ALA A 6 -9.37 -11.27 12.17
N LEU A 7 -9.04 -12.33 11.43
CA LEU A 7 -7.99 -13.28 11.81
C LEU A 7 -6.61 -12.60 11.90
N ALA A 8 -6.24 -11.81 10.89
CA ALA A 8 -4.98 -11.09 10.88
C ALA A 8 -4.84 -10.15 12.09
N ARG A 9 -5.93 -9.44 12.46
CA ARG A 9 -5.96 -8.61 13.67
C ARG A 9 -5.72 -9.42 14.94
N THR A 10 -6.33 -10.61 15.08
CA THR A 10 -6.10 -11.51 16.22
C THR A 10 -4.65 -12.00 16.28
N LEU A 11 -4.02 -12.20 15.12
CA LEU A 11 -2.63 -12.66 15.00
C LEU A 11 -1.61 -11.52 15.02
N ASN A 12 -2.04 -10.27 15.17
CA ASN A 12 -1.19 -9.07 15.05
C ASN A 12 -0.40 -9.03 13.72
N LEU A 13 -1.07 -9.39 12.62
CA LEU A 13 -0.54 -9.35 11.27
C LEU A 13 -1.16 -8.19 10.48
N GLU A 14 -0.35 -7.58 9.61
CA GLU A 14 -0.84 -6.66 8.60
C GLU A 14 -1.49 -7.41 7.43
N THR A 15 -2.37 -6.73 6.71
CA THR A 15 -3.05 -7.27 5.53
C THR A 15 -2.85 -6.35 4.34
N VAL A 16 -2.58 -6.95 3.18
CA VAL A 16 -2.54 -6.27 1.89
C VAL A 16 -3.69 -6.79 1.05
N ALA A 17 -4.58 -5.91 0.62
CA ALA A 17 -5.66 -6.26 -0.30
C ALA A 17 -5.21 -6.08 -1.76
N GLU A 18 -5.15 -7.17 -2.53
CA GLU A 18 -4.77 -7.14 -3.94
C GLU A 18 -5.99 -7.12 -4.88
N GLY A 19 -5.82 -6.55 -6.08
CA GLY A 19 -6.87 -6.50 -7.11
C GLY A 19 -7.85 -5.33 -6.96
N ILE A 20 -7.43 -4.21 -6.38
CA ILE A 20 -8.29 -3.02 -6.21
C ILE A 20 -8.41 -2.27 -7.54
N GLU A 21 -9.61 -2.27 -8.12
CA GLU A 21 -9.89 -1.57 -9.39
C GLU A 21 -10.78 -0.31 -9.25
N THR A 22 -11.51 -0.16 -8.15
CA THR A 22 -12.50 0.93 -8.00
C THR A 22 -12.43 1.63 -6.64
N ALA A 23 -12.92 2.87 -6.58
CA ALA A 23 -13.04 3.62 -5.33
C ALA A 23 -13.95 2.89 -4.31
N ALA A 24 -15.00 2.21 -4.78
CA ALA A 24 -15.88 1.41 -3.92
C ALA A 24 -15.14 0.24 -3.24
N HIS A 25 -14.17 -0.39 -3.92
CA HIS A 25 -13.31 -1.39 -3.29
C HIS A 25 -12.47 -0.78 -2.16
N VAL A 26 -11.87 0.40 -2.39
CA VAL A 26 -11.07 1.11 -1.38
C VAL A 26 -11.90 1.46 -0.16
N GLU A 27 -13.09 2.04 -0.38
CA GLU A 27 -14.01 2.40 0.70
C GLU A 27 -14.38 1.17 1.53
N GLU A 28 -14.75 0.07 0.88
CA GLU A 28 -15.16 -1.13 1.58
C GLU A 28 -14.02 -1.78 2.38
N LEU A 29 -12.80 -1.81 1.82
CA LEU A 29 -11.61 -2.30 2.52
C LEU A 29 -11.24 -1.43 3.73
N ARG A 30 -11.33 -0.10 3.58
CA ARG A 30 -11.13 0.84 4.69
C ARG A 30 -12.14 0.63 5.81
N ARG A 31 -13.43 0.44 5.48
CA ARG A 31 -14.47 0.12 6.48
C ARG A 31 -14.18 -1.18 7.24
N MET A 32 -13.56 -2.17 6.60
CA MET A 32 -13.17 -3.42 7.25
C MET A 32 -11.89 -3.31 8.08
N GLY A 33 -11.13 -2.21 7.97
CA GLY A 33 -9.86 -2.01 8.66
C GLY A 33 -8.65 -2.55 7.89
N CYS A 34 -8.75 -2.74 6.57
CA CYS A 34 -7.61 -3.04 5.70
C CYS A 34 -7.14 -1.73 5.05
N PHE A 35 -5.92 -1.29 5.37
CA PHE A 35 -5.40 0.01 4.95
C PHE A 35 -4.28 -0.06 3.92
N ILE A 36 -3.74 -1.25 3.65
CA ILE A 36 -2.74 -1.49 2.63
C ILE A 36 -3.40 -2.25 1.48
N GLY A 37 -3.10 -1.85 0.24
CA GLY A 37 -3.64 -2.53 -0.93
C GLY A 37 -2.94 -2.19 -2.22
N GLN A 38 -3.13 -3.06 -3.21
CA GLN A 38 -2.57 -2.94 -4.56
C GLN A 38 -3.67 -3.17 -5.60
N GLY A 39 -3.55 -2.51 -6.74
CA GLY A 39 -4.40 -2.77 -7.90
C GLY A 39 -4.41 -1.60 -8.87
N TYR A 40 -5.03 -1.83 -10.03
CA TYR A 40 -5.10 -0.87 -11.14
C TYR A 40 -5.75 0.47 -10.76
N PHE A 41 -6.55 0.51 -9.70
CA PHE A 41 -7.07 1.76 -9.14
C PHE A 41 -5.97 2.73 -8.72
N PHE A 42 -4.87 2.20 -8.16
CA PHE A 42 -3.72 2.99 -7.74
C PHE A 42 -2.70 3.12 -8.86
N SER A 43 -2.31 1.98 -9.45
CA SER A 43 -1.34 1.92 -10.53
C SER A 43 -1.40 0.54 -11.21
N PRO A 44 -1.23 0.45 -12.54
CA PRO A 44 -0.89 -0.82 -13.18
C PRO A 44 0.52 -1.29 -12.74
N PRO A 45 0.93 -2.53 -13.05
CA PRO A 45 2.34 -2.90 -13.03
C PRO A 45 3.15 -1.96 -13.93
N VAL A 46 4.26 -1.44 -13.42
CA VAL A 46 5.14 -0.49 -14.11
C VAL A 46 6.55 -1.04 -14.27
N SER A 47 7.35 -0.43 -15.14
CA SER A 47 8.76 -0.78 -15.29
C SER A 47 9.57 -0.41 -14.04
N ALA A 48 10.79 -0.95 -13.92
CA ALA A 48 11.69 -0.58 -12.82
C ALA A 48 12.04 0.92 -12.84
N ASP A 49 12.22 1.51 -14.02
CA ASP A 49 12.53 2.93 -14.19
C ASP A 49 11.36 3.81 -13.75
N ASP A 50 10.13 3.45 -14.16
CA ASP A 50 8.92 4.16 -13.75
C ASP A 50 8.68 4.05 -12.23
N ALA A 51 8.91 2.86 -11.65
CA ALA A 51 8.83 2.66 -10.21
C ALA A 51 9.86 3.54 -9.46
N ALA A 52 11.09 3.65 -9.97
CA ALA A 52 12.11 4.52 -9.39
C ALA A 52 11.68 5.99 -9.41
N LEU A 53 11.08 6.46 -10.51
CA LEU A 53 10.52 7.81 -10.60
C LEU A 53 9.37 8.05 -9.61
N MET A 54 8.49 7.06 -9.41
CA MET A 54 7.41 7.13 -8.42
C MET A 54 7.94 7.20 -6.98
N LEU A 55 9.05 6.52 -6.69
CA LEU A 55 9.67 6.47 -5.36
C LEU A 55 10.60 7.66 -5.07
N ALA A 56 11.11 8.35 -6.09
CA ALA A 56 12.05 9.46 -5.93
C ALA A 56 11.58 10.58 -4.96
N PRO A 57 10.31 11.02 -4.97
CA PRO A 57 9.82 12.00 -3.99
C PRO A 57 9.86 11.49 -2.54
N LEU A 58 9.70 10.18 -2.33
CA LEU A 58 9.77 9.56 -1.00
C LEU A 58 11.22 9.46 -0.50
N GLN A 59 12.19 9.22 -1.40
CA GLN A 59 13.60 9.18 -1.04
C GLN A 59 14.11 10.53 -0.52
N ALA A 60 13.65 11.64 -1.11
CA ALA A 60 13.98 12.98 -0.63
C ALA A 60 13.45 13.27 0.79
N PHE A 61 12.40 12.56 1.23
CA PHE A 61 11.84 12.69 2.57
C PHE A 61 12.49 11.73 3.58
N LEU A 62 12.97 10.57 3.11
CA LEU A 62 13.58 9.53 3.95
C LEU A 62 15.09 9.72 4.18
N VAL A 63 15.76 10.50 3.32
CA VAL A 63 17.19 10.82 3.46
C VAL A 63 17.31 12.24 4.04
N ASN A 64 17.82 12.37 5.26
CA ASN A 64 18.17 13.69 5.81
C ASN A 64 19.50 14.22 5.20
N GLU A 65 19.85 15.50 5.46
CA GLU A 65 21.07 16.12 4.94
C GLU A 65 22.38 15.39 5.32
N SER A 66 22.33 14.49 6.32
CA SER A 66 23.44 13.63 6.73
C SER A 66 23.51 12.28 6.00
N GLY A 67 22.59 11.98 5.08
CA GLY A 67 22.58 10.73 4.30
C GLY A 67 22.10 9.50 5.08
N SER A 68 21.54 9.67 6.28
CA SER A 68 20.97 8.55 7.06
C SER A 68 19.49 8.38 6.73
N VAL A 69 19.08 7.13 6.48
CA VAL A 69 17.68 6.74 6.29
C VAL A 69 17.01 6.58 7.66
N PHE A 70 15.86 7.24 7.86
CA PHE A 70 15.01 7.03 9.05
C PHE A 70 14.25 5.71 9.00
#